data_AF-A0A3B8WU64-F1
#
_entry.id   AF-A0A3B8WU64-F1
#
_cell.length_a   1.000
_cell.length_b   1.000
_cell.length_c   1.000
_cell.angle_alpha   90.00
_cell.angle_beta   90.00
_cell.angle_gamma   90.00
#
_symmetry.space_group_name_H-M   'P 1'
#
loop_
_entity.id
_entity.type
_entity.pdbx_description
1 polymer ?
#
loop_
_entity_poly.entity_id
_entity_poly.type
_entity_poly.pdbx_seq_one_letter_code
_entity_poly.pdbx_strand_id
1 'polypeptide(L)'
;MKANDHSYDQGKIDPEAAMVKELVADPIGDSFELIKEQGARITARFYQLLFERYPAVRPLFDGVATGAQAEKLWQAIELLVAHRADPAALEELLTALGQRHYGYGALAEHYQAVADTLLTVLAEFAGVAWTEEIANAWQQTLNLVAETMLNAYPSKENAMNNPMAAAEAQQDNAEQVRLQAAVDGSATAMMHINRDFEITYFNEATRSLIQNNLAVFQTEFPGQDFSNLQGFCIDAFHKNPAHQRQMLSNPGNLPFQTTI
;
A
#
# COMPACT_ATOMS: atom_id res chain seq x y z
N MET A 1 -37.63 -62.04 -17.77
CA MET A 1 -36.38 -62.18 -16.99
C MET A 1 -35.76 -60.79 -16.90
N LYS A 2 -35.82 -60.15 -15.72
CA LYS A 2 -35.07 -58.98 -15.17
C LYS A 2 -35.01 -57.68 -16.02
N ALA A 3 -35.60 -56.55 -15.62
CA ALA A 3 -35.39 -55.66 -14.45
C ALA A 3 -34.13 -54.76 -14.53
N ASN A 4 -34.38 -53.45 -14.66
CA ASN A 4 -33.71 -52.24 -14.11
C ASN A 4 -33.98 -51.07 -15.09
N ASP A 5 -34.83 -50.09 -14.79
CA ASP A 5 -34.77 -49.09 -13.70
C ASP A 5 -33.44 -48.35 -13.65
N HIS A 6 -33.42 -47.14 -14.22
CA HIS A 6 -32.82 -45.96 -13.59
C HIS A 6 -33.47 -44.70 -14.18
N SER A 7 -34.37 -44.15 -13.38
CA SER A 7 -34.89 -42.78 -13.41
C SER A 7 -33.80 -41.75 -13.75
N TYR A 8 -34.05 -40.94 -14.78
CA TYR A 8 -33.51 -39.58 -14.89
C TYR A 8 -34.69 -38.60 -14.91
N ASP A 9 -35.17 -38.27 -13.73
CA ASP A 9 -35.82 -36.98 -13.48
C ASP A 9 -34.69 -35.97 -13.23
N GLN A 10 -34.30 -35.24 -14.28
CA GLN A 10 -33.51 -34.03 -14.14
C GLN A 10 -34.45 -32.86 -14.35
N GLY A 11 -34.72 -32.21 -13.22
CA GLY A 11 -35.69 -31.16 -13.02
C GLY A 11 -35.67 -30.11 -14.13
N LYS A 12 -36.86 -29.88 -14.68
CA LYS A 12 -37.20 -28.57 -15.24
C LYS A 12 -36.94 -27.55 -14.13
N ILE A 13 -35.94 -26.71 -14.31
CA ILE A 13 -35.78 -25.52 -13.47
C ILE A 13 -37.03 -24.70 -13.74
N ASP A 14 -37.92 -24.61 -12.76
CA ASP A 14 -39.09 -23.76 -12.84
C ASP A 14 -38.61 -22.34 -13.15
N PRO A 15 -38.98 -21.75 -14.31
CA PRO A 15 -38.55 -20.40 -14.65
C PRO A 15 -39.07 -19.38 -13.63
N GLU A 16 -40.15 -19.71 -12.93
CA GLU A 16 -40.68 -18.96 -11.80
C GLU A 16 -39.80 -19.11 -10.54
N ALA A 17 -39.21 -20.28 -10.26
CA ALA A 17 -38.24 -20.45 -9.17
C ALA A 17 -36.88 -19.78 -9.46
N ALA A 18 -36.51 -19.60 -10.74
CA ALA A 18 -35.38 -18.77 -11.14
C ALA A 18 -35.71 -17.27 -11.12
N MET A 19 -36.97 -16.88 -11.34
CA MET A 19 -37.47 -15.50 -11.19
C MET A 19 -37.70 -15.10 -9.72
N VAL A 20 -37.89 -16.10 -8.85
CA VAL A 20 -37.98 -15.97 -7.38
C VAL A 20 -36.61 -16.30 -6.74
N LYS A 21 -35.52 -16.23 -7.51
CA LYS A 21 -34.18 -16.02 -6.96
C LYS A 21 -34.06 -14.54 -6.55
N GLU A 22 -34.85 -14.25 -5.54
CA GLU A 22 -34.66 -13.19 -4.55
C GLU A 22 -34.76 -11.78 -5.15
N LEU A 23 -35.87 -11.13 -4.83
CA LEU A 23 -35.91 -9.68 -4.71
C LEU A 23 -34.96 -9.33 -3.54
N VAL A 24 -33.64 -9.51 -3.74
CA VAL A 24 -32.62 -9.31 -2.71
C VAL A 24 -32.64 -7.82 -2.40
N ALA A 25 -32.87 -7.44 -1.14
CA ALA A 25 -32.51 -6.11 -0.69
C ALA A 25 -31.05 -5.86 -1.09
N ASP A 26 -30.72 -4.73 -1.69
CA ASP A 26 -29.34 -4.41 -2.08
C ASP A 26 -28.74 -3.61 -0.92
N PRO A 27 -28.12 -4.25 0.10
CA PRO A 27 -27.85 -3.56 1.35
C PRO A 27 -26.82 -2.47 1.15
N ILE A 28 -25.93 -2.61 0.15
CA ILE A 28 -24.95 -1.60 -0.24
C ILE A 28 -25.62 -0.44 -0.97
N GLY A 29 -26.39 -0.73 -2.03
CA GLY A 29 -27.08 0.29 -2.81
C GLY A 29 -28.10 1.08 -1.99
N ASP A 30 -28.98 0.37 -1.29
CA ASP A 30 -30.06 0.97 -0.51
C ASP A 30 -29.53 1.81 0.65
N SER A 31 -28.50 1.34 1.36
CA SER A 31 -27.88 2.12 2.45
C SER A 31 -27.08 3.33 1.93
N PHE A 32 -26.43 3.21 0.78
CA PHE A 32 -25.72 4.31 0.15
C PHE A 32 -26.66 5.44 -0.30
N GLU A 33 -27.82 5.09 -0.86
CA GLU A 33 -28.84 6.05 -1.30
C GLU A 33 -29.33 6.96 -0.17
N LEU A 34 -29.36 6.47 1.08
CA LEU A 34 -29.75 7.26 2.25
C LEU A 34 -28.75 8.38 2.60
N ILE A 35 -27.48 8.20 2.22
CA ILE A 35 -26.38 9.05 2.67
C ILE A 35 -25.71 9.82 1.52
N LYS A 36 -26.07 9.54 0.26
CA LYS A 36 -25.34 10.04 -0.92
C LYS A 36 -25.18 11.56 -1.00
N GLU A 37 -26.19 12.31 -0.56
CA GLU A 37 -26.18 13.79 -0.55
C GLU A 37 -25.28 14.37 0.56
N GLN A 38 -24.70 13.53 1.42
CA GLN A 38 -23.91 13.93 2.59
C GLN A 38 -22.40 13.71 2.39
N GLY A 39 -21.94 13.38 1.18
CA GLY A 39 -20.56 12.96 0.89
C GLY A 39 -19.45 13.85 1.46
N ALA A 40 -19.59 15.17 1.35
CA ALA A 40 -18.62 16.12 1.91
C ALA A 40 -18.54 16.06 3.45
N ARG A 41 -19.69 15.87 4.13
CA ARG A 41 -19.74 15.76 5.60
C ARG A 41 -19.18 14.41 6.05
N ILE A 42 -19.48 13.34 5.32
CA ILE A 42 -19.00 11.99 5.58
C ILE A 42 -17.47 11.94 5.47
N THR A 43 -16.91 12.45 4.39
CA THR A 43 -15.46 12.42 4.17
C THR A 43 -14.69 13.32 5.12
N ALA A 44 -15.24 14.49 5.49
CA ALA A 44 -14.66 15.31 6.55
C ALA A 44 -14.63 14.57 7.90
N ARG A 45 -15.73 13.90 8.26
CA ARG A 45 -15.81 13.07 9.48
C ARG A 45 -14.85 11.88 9.44
N PHE A 46 -14.73 11.23 8.28
CA PHE A 46 -13.79 10.13 8.04
C PHE A 46 -12.35 10.56 8.32
N TYR A 47 -11.84 11.63 7.72
CA TYR A 47 -10.45 12.05 7.95
C TYR A 47 -10.20 12.50 9.38
N GLN A 48 -11.17 13.18 10.01
CA GLN A 48 -11.09 13.52 11.43
C GLN A 48 -10.88 12.25 12.27
N LEU A 49 -11.75 11.25 12.08
CA LEU A 49 -11.74 10.03 12.87
C LEU A 49 -10.53 9.14 12.57
N LEU A 50 -10.12 9.04 11.29
CA LEU A 50 -8.95 8.27 10.85
C LEU A 50 -7.70 8.77 11.56
N PHE A 51 -7.47 10.09 11.54
CA PHE A 51 -6.27 10.69 12.11
C PHE A 51 -6.31 10.84 13.63
N GLU A 52 -7.49 10.66 14.24
CA GLU A 52 -7.66 10.55 15.69
C GLU A 52 -7.33 9.13 16.17
N ARG A 53 -7.87 8.09 15.52
CA ARG A 53 -7.71 6.68 15.92
C ARG A 53 -6.37 6.09 15.46
N TYR A 54 -5.91 6.48 14.28
CA TYR A 54 -4.73 5.92 13.63
C TYR A 54 -3.76 7.06 13.26
N PRO A 55 -3.09 7.70 14.24
CA PRO A 55 -2.18 8.81 13.94
C PRO A 55 -1.00 8.41 13.04
N ALA A 56 -0.64 7.11 13.01
CA ALA A 56 0.44 6.56 12.20
C ALA A 56 0.19 6.62 10.69
N VAL A 57 -1.06 6.76 10.21
CA VAL A 57 -1.35 6.91 8.76
C VAL A 57 -1.14 8.34 8.27
N ARG A 58 -1.03 9.34 9.15
CA ARG A 58 -0.86 10.76 8.75
C ARG A 58 0.30 11.00 7.75
N PRO A 59 1.49 10.41 7.91
CA PRO A 59 2.60 10.64 6.99
C PRO A 59 2.30 10.26 5.53
N LEU A 60 1.37 9.33 5.28
CA LEU A 60 0.95 8.96 3.91
C LEU A 60 0.18 10.07 3.19
N PHE A 61 -0.30 11.07 3.94
CA PHE A 61 -1.08 12.20 3.45
C PHE A 61 -0.29 13.52 3.46
N ASP A 62 1.01 13.48 3.77
CA ASP A 62 1.86 14.67 3.77
C ASP A 62 1.92 15.31 2.36
N GLY A 63 1.74 16.63 2.30
CA GLY A 63 1.73 17.37 1.04
C GLY A 63 0.43 17.24 0.24
N VAL A 64 -0.58 16.56 0.76
CA VAL A 64 -1.87 16.38 0.07
C VAL A 64 -2.96 17.26 0.70
N ALA A 65 -3.63 18.06 -0.12
CA ALA A 65 -4.77 18.85 0.33
C ALA A 65 -5.93 17.93 0.74
N THR A 66 -6.30 17.94 2.02
CA THR A 66 -7.35 17.09 2.61
C THR A 66 -8.71 17.24 1.92
N GLY A 67 -9.06 18.44 1.45
CA GLY A 67 -10.29 18.67 0.70
C GLY A 67 -10.32 17.93 -0.66
N ALA A 68 -9.25 18.04 -1.45
CA ALA A 68 -9.17 17.35 -2.75
C ALA A 68 -9.10 15.82 -2.58
N GLN A 69 -8.55 15.33 -1.47
CA GLN A 69 -8.58 13.89 -1.15
C GLN A 69 -9.93 13.41 -0.64
N ALA A 70 -10.67 14.24 0.08
CA ALA A 70 -12.04 13.94 0.46
C ALA A 70 -12.94 13.73 -0.76
N GLU A 71 -12.83 14.59 -1.78
CA GLU A 71 -13.57 14.41 -3.03
C GLU A 71 -13.20 13.11 -3.75
N LYS A 72 -11.91 12.79 -3.86
CA LYS A 72 -11.43 11.55 -4.48
C LYS A 72 -11.92 10.30 -3.75
N LEU A 73 -11.89 10.31 -2.42
CA LEU A 73 -12.38 9.20 -1.61
C LEU A 73 -13.88 8.99 -1.84
N TRP A 74 -14.67 10.07 -1.86
CA TRP A 74 -16.10 9.97 -2.09
C TRP A 74 -16.42 9.42 -3.48
N GLN A 75 -15.75 9.92 -4.52
CA GLN A 75 -15.89 9.41 -5.89
C GLN A 75 -15.52 7.92 -6.00
N ALA A 76 -14.51 7.46 -5.26
CA ALA A 76 -14.15 6.05 -5.23
C ALA A 76 -15.25 5.18 -4.61
N ILE A 77 -15.91 5.66 -3.55
CA ILE A 77 -17.06 4.97 -2.93
C ILE A 77 -18.25 4.96 -3.89
N GLU A 78 -18.55 6.08 -4.55
CA GLU A 78 -19.61 6.16 -5.58
C GLU A 78 -19.36 5.16 -6.72
N LEU A 79 -18.12 5.06 -7.20
CA LEU A 79 -17.74 4.14 -8.25
C LEU A 79 -17.88 2.67 -7.80
N LEU A 80 -17.42 2.36 -6.58
CA LEU A 80 -17.56 1.04 -5.98
C LEU A 80 -19.04 0.62 -5.92
N VAL A 81 -19.90 1.51 -5.44
CA VAL A 81 -21.35 1.25 -5.39
C VAL A 81 -21.89 1.13 -6.80
N ALA A 82 -21.60 2.05 -7.72
CA ALA A 82 -22.12 2.03 -9.08
C ALA A 82 -21.77 0.75 -9.86
N HIS A 83 -20.57 0.20 -9.66
CA HIS A 83 -20.11 -1.01 -10.36
C HIS A 83 -20.27 -2.31 -9.54
N ARG A 84 -21.00 -2.29 -8.41
CA ARG A 84 -21.18 -3.47 -7.54
C ARG A 84 -21.77 -4.71 -8.22
N ALA A 85 -22.47 -4.53 -9.35
CA ALA A 85 -23.01 -5.61 -10.17
C ALA A 85 -22.09 -6.04 -11.34
N ASP A 86 -20.90 -5.43 -11.47
CA ASP A 86 -19.91 -5.72 -12.50
C ASP A 86 -18.53 -6.02 -11.87
N PRO A 87 -18.32 -7.26 -11.40
CA PRO A 87 -17.09 -7.64 -10.71
C PRO A 87 -15.82 -7.49 -11.57
N ALA A 88 -15.93 -7.71 -12.88
CA ALA A 88 -14.78 -7.65 -13.79
C ALA A 88 -14.26 -6.21 -13.94
N ALA A 89 -15.16 -5.24 -14.11
CA ALA A 89 -14.79 -3.83 -14.17
C ALA A 89 -14.19 -3.35 -12.83
N LEU A 90 -14.76 -3.79 -11.70
CA LEU A 90 -14.20 -3.48 -10.38
C LEU A 90 -12.80 -4.05 -10.21
N GLU A 91 -12.55 -5.29 -10.60
CA GLU A 91 -11.24 -5.94 -10.48
C GLU A 91 -10.14 -5.15 -11.22
N GLU A 92 -10.39 -4.74 -12.46
CA GLU A 92 -9.45 -3.94 -13.26
C GLU A 92 -9.14 -2.59 -12.57
N LEU A 93 -10.18 -1.86 -12.15
CA LEU A 93 -10.05 -0.56 -11.50
C LEU A 93 -9.30 -0.66 -10.16
N LEU A 94 -9.64 -1.65 -9.34
CA LEU A 94 -9.03 -1.88 -8.03
C LEU A 94 -7.58 -2.32 -8.16
N THR A 95 -7.24 -3.12 -9.18
CA THR A 95 -5.85 -3.53 -9.45
C THR A 95 -4.98 -2.30 -9.74
N ALA A 96 -5.42 -1.42 -10.64
CA ALA A 96 -4.71 -0.18 -10.97
C ALA A 96 -4.63 0.79 -9.76
N LEU A 97 -5.66 0.81 -8.91
CA LEU A 97 -5.66 1.59 -7.68
C LEU A 97 -4.68 1.02 -6.65
N GLY A 98 -4.58 -0.30 -6.53
CA GLY A 98 -3.65 -1.01 -5.65
C GLY A 98 -2.19 -0.71 -5.98
N GLN A 99 -1.80 -0.76 -7.25
CA GLN A 99 -0.45 -0.40 -7.70
C GLN A 99 -0.06 1.02 -7.28
N ARG A 100 -0.97 1.98 -7.38
CA ARG A 100 -0.73 3.35 -6.90
C ARG A 100 -0.57 3.42 -5.39
N HIS A 101 -1.39 2.68 -4.64
CA HIS A 101 -1.29 2.62 -3.18
C HIS A 101 0.02 1.99 -2.71
N TYR A 102 0.53 1.00 -3.43
CA TYR A 102 1.88 0.48 -3.23
C TYR A 102 2.93 1.59 -3.40
N GLY A 103 2.82 2.37 -4.49
CA GLY A 103 3.70 3.52 -4.75
C GLY A 103 3.66 4.61 -3.65
N TYR A 104 2.53 4.74 -2.93
CA TYR A 104 2.41 5.64 -1.78
C TYR A 104 3.02 5.07 -0.49
N GLY A 105 3.44 3.81 -0.48
CA GLY A 105 3.94 3.12 0.71
C GLY A 105 2.83 2.65 1.67
N ALA A 106 1.61 2.45 1.16
CA ALA A 106 0.54 1.89 1.98
C ALA A 106 0.86 0.42 2.34
N LEU A 107 0.61 0.05 3.60
CA LEU A 107 0.78 -1.30 4.13
C LEU A 107 -0.59 -1.92 4.38
N ALA A 108 -0.66 -3.24 4.48
CA ALA A 108 -1.91 -3.96 4.77
C ALA A 108 -2.65 -3.40 6.01
N GLU A 109 -1.91 -3.02 7.06
CA GLU A 109 -2.45 -2.43 8.29
C GLU A 109 -3.19 -1.10 8.05
N HIS A 110 -2.78 -0.33 7.04
CA HIS A 110 -3.41 0.93 6.69
C HIS A 110 -4.79 0.73 6.05
N TYR A 111 -5.00 -0.37 5.31
CA TYR A 111 -6.31 -0.69 4.74
C TYR A 111 -7.33 -1.00 5.82
N GLN A 112 -6.94 -1.76 6.85
CA GLN A 112 -7.82 -2.06 7.97
C GLN A 112 -8.24 -0.78 8.71
N ALA A 113 -7.29 0.13 8.96
CA ALA A 113 -7.57 1.41 9.58
C ALA A 113 -8.60 2.24 8.79
N VAL A 114 -8.49 2.23 7.45
CA VAL A 114 -9.46 2.90 6.56
C VAL A 114 -10.82 2.20 6.62
N ALA A 115 -10.87 0.87 6.54
CA ALA A 115 -12.11 0.11 6.57
C ALA A 115 -12.88 0.31 7.89
N ASP A 116 -12.21 0.16 9.03
CA ASP A 116 -12.80 0.35 10.37
C ASP A 116 -13.37 1.77 10.53
N THR A 117 -12.62 2.76 10.05
CA THR A 117 -13.03 4.17 10.11
C THR A 117 -14.24 4.41 9.22
N LEU A 118 -14.21 3.91 7.98
CA LEU A 118 -15.31 4.11 7.03
C LEU A 118 -16.59 3.46 7.53
N LEU A 119 -16.55 2.22 8.01
CA LEU A 119 -17.71 1.54 8.60
C LEU A 119 -18.30 2.31 9.78
N THR A 120 -17.44 2.84 10.66
CA THR A 120 -17.89 3.67 11.78
C THR A 120 -18.65 4.89 11.26
N VAL A 121 -18.09 5.61 10.29
CA VAL A 121 -18.69 6.84 9.78
C VAL A 121 -19.96 6.56 8.97
N LEU A 122 -19.99 5.52 8.13
CA LEU A 122 -21.20 5.15 7.40
C LEU A 122 -22.34 4.80 8.37
N ALA A 123 -22.04 4.06 9.45
CA ALA A 123 -23.00 3.76 10.50
C ALA A 123 -23.51 5.02 11.22
N GLU A 124 -22.62 5.97 11.56
CA GLU A 124 -22.99 7.25 12.17
C GLU A 124 -24.01 8.03 11.30
N PHE A 125 -23.81 8.03 9.97
CA PHE A 125 -24.65 8.79 9.04
C PHE A 125 -25.94 8.06 8.62
N ALA A 126 -25.91 6.73 8.54
CA ALA A 126 -27.10 5.92 8.27
C ALA A 126 -28.01 5.79 9.50
N GLY A 127 -27.47 5.95 10.71
CA GLY A 127 -28.22 5.97 11.96
C GLY A 127 -29.02 4.69 12.18
N VAL A 128 -30.31 4.82 12.49
CA VAL A 128 -31.20 3.67 12.77
C VAL A 128 -31.40 2.73 11.58
N ALA A 129 -31.08 3.18 10.36
CA ALA A 129 -31.14 2.35 9.17
C ALA A 129 -29.92 1.42 9.06
N TRP A 130 -28.86 1.62 9.84
CA TRP A 130 -27.68 0.76 9.82
C TRP A 130 -27.93 -0.55 10.57
N THR A 131 -28.32 -1.58 9.82
CA THR A 131 -28.55 -2.93 10.36
C THR A 131 -27.27 -3.76 10.38
N GLU A 132 -27.28 -4.88 11.10
CA GLU A 132 -26.18 -5.85 11.09
C GLU A 132 -25.94 -6.42 9.67
N GLU A 133 -27.00 -6.61 8.89
CA GLU A 133 -26.92 -7.04 7.49
C GLU A 133 -26.14 -6.03 6.64
N ILE A 134 -26.48 -4.73 6.75
CA ILE A 134 -25.77 -3.65 6.03
C ILE A 134 -24.32 -3.58 6.49
N ALA A 135 -24.06 -3.66 7.81
CA ALA A 135 -22.71 -3.64 8.35
C ALA A 135 -21.84 -4.78 7.79
N ASN A 136 -22.38 -6.00 7.78
CA ASN A 136 -21.70 -7.18 7.26
C ASN A 136 -21.45 -7.08 5.75
N ALA A 137 -22.42 -6.58 4.98
CA ALA A 137 -22.26 -6.36 3.55
C ALA A 137 -21.11 -5.38 3.27
N TRP A 138 -21.11 -4.20 3.91
CA TRP A 138 -20.04 -3.21 3.73
C TRP A 138 -18.67 -3.74 4.17
N GLN A 139 -18.60 -4.47 5.28
CA GLN A 139 -17.34 -5.07 5.74
C GLN A 139 -16.79 -6.05 4.70
N GLN A 140 -17.63 -6.92 4.14
CA GLN A 140 -17.21 -7.87 3.11
C GLN A 140 -16.74 -7.15 1.83
N THR A 141 -17.48 -6.12 1.40
CA THR A 141 -17.09 -5.31 0.25
C THR A 141 -15.74 -4.64 0.47
N LEU A 142 -15.50 -4.02 1.63
CA LEU A 142 -14.24 -3.35 1.92
C LEU A 142 -13.07 -4.33 2.04
N ASN A 143 -13.30 -5.52 2.59
CA ASN A 143 -12.29 -6.58 2.65
C ASN A 143 -11.91 -7.05 1.24
N LEU A 144 -12.89 -7.26 0.35
CA LEU A 144 -12.63 -7.65 -1.04
C LEU A 144 -11.84 -6.57 -1.78
N VAL A 145 -12.20 -5.30 -1.58
CA VAL A 145 -11.47 -4.14 -2.13
C VAL A 145 -10.01 -4.16 -1.65
N ALA A 146 -9.78 -4.28 -0.35
CA ALA A 146 -8.44 -4.32 0.22
C ALA A 146 -7.63 -5.51 -0.29
N GLU A 147 -8.22 -6.70 -0.33
CA GLU A 147 -7.58 -7.92 -0.85
C GLU A 147 -7.18 -7.76 -2.31
N THR A 148 -8.09 -7.28 -3.16
CA THR A 148 -7.84 -7.05 -4.60
C THR A 148 -6.69 -6.06 -4.80
N MET A 149 -6.69 -4.96 -4.04
CA MET A 149 -5.65 -3.94 -4.11
C MET A 149 -4.30 -4.45 -3.61
N LEU A 150 -4.27 -5.21 -2.51
CA LEU A 150 -3.05 -5.81 -1.96
C LEU A 150 -2.49 -6.88 -2.89
N ASN A 151 -3.34 -7.66 -3.55
CA ASN A 151 -2.92 -8.63 -4.56
C ASN A 151 -2.28 -7.97 -5.77
N ALA A 152 -2.53 -6.69 -6.03
CA ALA A 152 -1.87 -5.92 -7.08
C ALA A 152 -0.44 -5.47 -6.70
N TYR A 153 0.01 -5.70 -5.46
CA TYR A 153 1.35 -5.31 -5.03
C TYR A 153 2.40 -6.22 -5.67
N PRO A 154 3.63 -5.71 -5.90
CA PRO A 154 4.72 -6.53 -6.41
C PRO A 154 4.98 -7.74 -5.49
N SER A 155 4.83 -8.93 -6.04
CA SER A 155 5.22 -10.18 -5.41
C SER A 155 5.99 -11.03 -6.42
N LYS A 156 6.79 -11.98 -5.95
CA LYS A 156 7.51 -12.91 -6.84
C LYS A 156 6.56 -13.66 -7.78
N GLU A 157 5.35 -13.95 -7.30
CA GLU A 157 4.31 -14.68 -8.04
C GLU A 157 3.56 -13.78 -9.03
N ASN A 158 3.22 -12.55 -8.65
CA ASN A 158 2.58 -11.58 -9.54
C ASN A 158 3.50 -11.09 -10.66
N ALA A 159 4.81 -11.01 -10.39
CA ALA A 159 5.82 -10.70 -11.39
C ALA A 159 5.94 -11.77 -12.49
N MET A 160 5.51 -13.02 -12.23
CA MET A 160 5.48 -14.08 -13.24
C MET A 160 4.21 -14.03 -14.11
N ASN A 161 3.11 -13.46 -13.60
CA ASN A 161 1.79 -13.49 -14.25
C ASN A 161 1.42 -12.19 -15.00
N ASN A 162 2.14 -11.09 -14.79
CA ASN A 162 1.94 -9.84 -15.51
C ASN A 162 3.21 -9.45 -16.29
N PRO A 163 3.27 -9.69 -17.62
CA PRO A 163 4.46 -9.45 -18.42
C PRO A 163 4.83 -7.96 -18.54
N MET A 164 3.88 -7.05 -18.34
CA MET A 164 4.15 -5.61 -18.37
C MET A 164 4.77 -5.14 -17.06
N ALA A 165 4.27 -5.61 -15.92
CA ALA A 165 4.92 -5.40 -14.62
C ALA A 165 6.29 -6.12 -14.54
N ALA A 166 6.42 -7.28 -15.19
CA ALA A 166 7.70 -7.97 -15.32
C ALA A 166 8.69 -7.17 -16.19
N ALA A 167 8.21 -6.55 -17.27
CA ALA A 167 9.01 -5.70 -18.14
C ALA A 167 9.43 -4.41 -17.41
N GLU A 168 8.53 -3.73 -16.69
CA GLU A 168 8.84 -2.58 -15.85
C GLU A 168 9.81 -2.95 -14.73
N ALA A 169 9.56 -4.04 -14.00
CA ALA A 169 10.49 -4.54 -12.99
C ALA A 169 11.84 -4.96 -13.59
N GLN A 170 11.87 -5.49 -14.83
CA GLN A 170 13.11 -5.76 -15.56
C GLN A 170 13.80 -4.48 -16.02
N GLN A 171 13.05 -3.44 -16.37
CA GLN A 171 13.58 -2.15 -16.79
C GLN A 171 14.16 -1.39 -15.60
N ASP A 172 13.45 -1.40 -14.47
CA ASP A 172 13.90 -0.90 -13.16
C ASP A 172 15.10 -1.68 -12.67
N ASN A 173 15.07 -3.02 -12.73
CA ASN A 173 16.21 -3.85 -12.37
C ASN A 173 17.40 -3.60 -13.31
N ALA A 174 17.17 -3.45 -14.62
CA ALA A 174 18.22 -3.13 -15.58
C ALA A 174 18.78 -1.73 -15.34
N GLU A 175 17.95 -0.75 -14.95
CA GLU A 175 18.39 0.59 -14.56
C GLU A 175 19.18 0.57 -13.26
N GLN A 176 18.70 -0.15 -12.24
CA GLN A 176 19.41 -0.36 -11.00
C GLN A 176 20.74 -1.06 -11.24
N VAL A 177 20.79 -2.11 -12.05
CA VAL A 177 22.05 -2.78 -12.43
C VAL A 177 22.99 -1.83 -13.16
N ARG A 178 22.48 -0.95 -14.05
CA ARG A 178 23.30 0.06 -14.73
C ARG A 178 23.84 1.11 -13.76
N LEU A 179 23.00 1.63 -12.88
CA LEU A 179 23.38 2.60 -11.84
C LEU A 179 24.37 1.97 -10.86
N GLN A 180 24.13 0.73 -10.45
CA GLN A 180 24.99 -0.05 -9.58
C GLN A 180 26.35 -0.28 -10.23
N ALA A 181 26.39 -0.70 -11.49
CA ALA A 181 27.64 -0.84 -12.24
C ALA A 181 28.40 0.49 -12.39
N ALA A 182 27.70 1.62 -12.52
CA ALA A 182 28.32 2.94 -12.56
C ALA A 182 28.95 3.33 -11.21
N VAL A 183 28.28 3.00 -10.10
CA VAL A 183 28.79 3.23 -8.74
C VAL A 183 29.95 2.28 -8.41
N ASP A 184 29.88 1.02 -8.83
CA ASP A 184 30.95 0.03 -8.67
C ASP A 184 32.20 0.38 -9.50
N GLY A 185 32.01 0.90 -10.72
CA GLY A 185 33.10 1.37 -11.58
C GLY A 185 33.71 2.70 -11.16
N SER A 186 33.10 3.41 -10.20
CA SER A 186 33.61 4.70 -9.71
C SER A 186 34.85 4.51 -8.84
N ALA A 187 35.90 5.28 -9.13
CA ALA A 187 37.09 5.34 -8.28
C ALA A 187 36.88 6.15 -6.99
N THR A 188 35.74 6.82 -6.84
CA THR A 188 35.40 7.59 -5.63
C THR A 188 34.75 6.66 -4.62
N ALA A 189 35.16 6.72 -3.35
CA ALA A 189 34.52 5.96 -2.28
C ALA A 189 33.06 6.43 -2.09
N MET A 190 32.12 5.51 -2.24
CA MET A 190 30.68 5.75 -2.13
C MET A 190 30.03 4.71 -1.21
N MET A 191 29.10 5.17 -0.36
CA MET A 191 28.28 4.34 0.54
C MET A 191 26.82 4.78 0.45
N HIS A 192 25.91 3.81 0.53
CA HIS A 192 24.46 4.02 0.60
C HIS A 192 23.94 3.54 1.95
N ILE A 193 22.98 4.26 2.52
CA ILE A 193 22.38 3.96 3.82
C ILE A 193 20.85 3.89 3.73
N ASN A 194 20.22 3.12 4.61
CA ASN A 194 18.77 3.17 4.80
C ASN A 194 18.35 4.33 5.73
N ARG A 195 17.05 4.45 6.01
CA ARG A 195 16.49 5.47 6.90
C ARG A 195 16.92 5.33 8.36
N ASP A 196 17.39 4.15 8.75
CA ASP A 196 17.94 3.85 10.08
C ASP A 196 19.46 4.09 10.17
N PHE A 197 20.06 4.55 9.07
CA PHE A 197 21.47 4.92 8.90
C PHE A 197 22.41 3.71 8.85
N GLU A 198 21.87 2.54 8.57
CA GLU A 198 22.64 1.33 8.31
C GLU A 198 23.13 1.35 6.87
N ILE A 199 24.41 1.03 6.68
CA ILE A 199 25.02 0.90 5.35
C ILE A 199 24.38 -0.27 4.63
N THR A 200 23.68 0.00 3.53
CA THR A 200 23.05 -1.01 2.69
C THR A 200 23.93 -1.43 1.51
N TYR A 201 24.85 -0.57 1.11
CA TYR A 201 25.80 -0.81 0.02
C TYR A 201 27.05 0.08 0.15
N PHE A 202 28.19 -0.41 -0.33
CA PHE A 202 29.43 0.36 -0.50
C PHE A 202 30.23 -0.18 -1.68
N ASN A 203 30.88 0.71 -2.43
CA ASN A 203 31.65 0.31 -3.62
C ASN A 203 33.07 -0.14 -3.31
N GLU A 204 33.77 -0.67 -4.32
CA GLU A 204 35.11 -1.21 -4.12
C GLU A 204 36.16 -0.14 -3.73
N ALA A 205 36.00 1.09 -4.22
CA ALA A 205 36.83 2.20 -3.77
C ALA A 205 36.72 2.43 -2.26
N THR A 206 35.53 2.27 -1.68
CA THR A 206 35.34 2.35 -0.21
C THR A 206 36.01 1.19 0.51
N ARG A 207 35.86 -0.04 0.01
CA ARG A 207 36.52 -1.22 0.58
C ARG A 207 38.03 -1.04 0.60
N SER A 208 38.61 -0.66 -0.54
CA SER A 208 40.03 -0.39 -0.68
C SER A 208 40.49 0.75 0.24
N LEU A 209 39.71 1.83 0.36
CA LEU A 209 40.02 2.93 1.29
C LEU A 209 40.13 2.45 2.73
N ILE A 210 39.16 1.65 3.20
CA ILE A 210 39.17 1.17 4.58
C ILE A 210 40.29 0.15 4.79
N GLN A 211 40.48 -0.80 3.87
CA GLN A 211 41.55 -1.80 3.98
C GLN A 211 42.94 -1.16 4.04
N ASN A 212 43.20 -0.17 3.17
CA ASN A 212 44.48 0.54 3.15
C ASN A 212 44.73 1.40 4.40
N ASN A 213 43.66 1.76 5.12
CA ASN A 213 43.72 2.60 6.33
C ASN A 213 43.28 1.86 7.60
N LEU A 214 43.25 0.52 7.57
CA LEU A 214 42.60 -0.27 8.62
C LEU A 214 43.18 -0.01 10.01
N ALA A 215 44.49 0.20 10.12
CA ALA A 215 45.14 0.53 11.39
C ALA A 215 44.60 1.84 12.01
N VAL A 216 44.31 2.85 11.19
CA VAL A 216 43.72 4.11 11.63
C VAL A 216 42.28 3.87 12.09
N PHE A 217 41.48 3.15 11.31
CA PHE A 217 40.10 2.81 11.66
C PHE A 217 40.01 2.01 12.96
N GLN A 218 40.88 1.02 13.17
CA GLN A 218 40.91 0.24 14.42
C GLN A 218 41.34 1.07 15.63
N THR A 219 42.15 2.11 15.41
CA THR A 219 42.58 3.02 16.48
C THR A 219 41.44 3.98 16.87
N GLU A 220 40.75 4.57 15.88
CA GLU A 220 39.67 5.52 16.12
C GLU A 220 38.34 4.85 16.52
N PHE A 221 38.11 3.61 16.07
CA PHE A 221 36.88 2.84 16.30
C PHE A 221 37.21 1.44 16.86
N PRO A 222 37.71 1.36 18.10
CA PRO A 222 38.14 0.10 18.69
C PRO A 222 36.95 -0.87 18.89
N GLY A 223 37.19 -2.16 18.60
CA GLY A 223 36.20 -3.23 18.80
C GLY A 223 35.18 -3.40 17.68
N GLN A 224 35.28 -2.62 16.60
CA GLN A 224 34.42 -2.76 15.41
C GLN A 224 35.09 -3.65 14.35
N ASP A 225 34.29 -4.48 13.70
CA ASP A 225 34.73 -5.30 12.56
C ASP A 225 34.43 -4.56 11.25
N PHE A 226 35.49 -4.13 10.55
CA PHE A 226 35.40 -3.44 9.27
C PHE A 226 35.56 -4.37 8.06
N SER A 227 35.61 -5.69 8.26
CA SER A 227 35.66 -6.67 7.18
C SER A 227 34.38 -6.67 6.33
N ASN A 228 33.24 -6.32 6.95
CA ASN A 228 31.97 -6.09 6.28
C ASN A 228 31.27 -4.86 6.86
N LEU A 229 31.08 -3.83 6.04
CA LEU A 229 30.37 -2.61 6.45
C LEU A 229 28.86 -2.74 6.30
N GLN A 230 28.36 -3.75 5.60
CA GLN A 230 26.93 -3.86 5.36
C GLN A 230 26.18 -4.15 6.66
N GLY A 231 25.13 -3.36 6.95
CA GLY A 231 24.41 -3.36 8.21
C GLY A 231 25.07 -2.52 9.31
N PHE A 232 26.26 -1.96 9.08
CA PHE A 232 26.92 -1.10 10.05
C PHE A 232 26.24 0.28 10.09
N CYS A 233 25.91 0.78 11.28
CA CYS A 233 25.29 2.09 11.43
C CYS A 233 26.34 3.20 11.37
N ILE A 234 26.14 4.20 10.50
CA ILE A 234 27.09 5.31 10.33
C ILE A 234 27.19 6.23 11.54
N ASP A 235 26.27 6.12 12.51
CA ASP A 235 26.34 6.84 13.78
C ASP A 235 27.68 6.61 14.50
N ALA A 236 28.23 5.41 14.38
CA ALA A 236 29.52 5.07 14.99
C ALA A 236 30.68 5.91 14.43
N PHE A 237 30.56 6.48 13.23
CA PHE A 237 31.57 7.37 12.64
C PHE A 237 31.43 8.83 13.08
N HIS A 238 30.39 9.19 13.84
CA HIS A 238 30.05 10.56 14.18
C HIS A 238 30.14 10.83 15.68
N LYS A 239 30.81 11.91 16.08
CA LYS A 239 30.91 12.33 17.49
C LYS A 239 29.56 12.69 18.11
N ASN A 240 28.62 13.20 17.30
CA ASN A 240 27.26 13.52 17.72
C ASN A 240 26.25 12.95 16.70
N PRO A 241 25.82 11.69 16.86
CA PRO A 241 24.88 11.03 15.95
C PRO A 241 23.54 11.78 15.80
N ALA A 242 23.03 12.35 16.90
CA ALA A 242 21.76 13.06 16.92
C ALA A 242 21.73 14.25 15.94
N HIS A 243 22.88 14.90 15.73
CA HIS A 243 23.00 15.99 14.77
C HIS A 243 22.72 15.54 13.33
N GLN A 244 23.34 14.45 12.88
CA GLN A 244 23.15 13.94 11.52
C GLN A 244 21.75 13.36 11.31
N ARG A 245 21.21 12.68 12.34
CA ARG A 245 19.83 12.21 12.33
C ARG A 245 18.84 13.36 12.18
N GLN A 246 19.05 14.46 12.90
CA GLN A 246 18.22 15.65 12.74
C GLN A 246 18.37 16.27 11.34
N MET A 247 19.60 16.39 10.83
CA MET A 247 19.86 16.99 9.50
C MET A 247 19.24 16.18 8.36
N LEU A 248 19.28 14.84 8.40
CA LEU A 248 18.76 14.00 7.31
C LEU A 248 17.31 13.54 7.53
N SER A 249 16.68 13.88 8.66
CA SER A 249 15.28 13.55 8.93
C SER A 249 14.30 14.24 7.98
N ASN A 250 14.68 15.40 7.45
CA ASN A 250 13.88 16.18 6.51
C ASN A 250 14.80 16.81 5.45
N PRO A 251 14.52 16.66 4.15
CA PRO A 251 15.31 17.30 3.08
C PRO A 251 15.45 18.83 3.25
N GLY A 252 14.46 19.50 3.87
CA GLY A 252 14.51 20.93 4.17
C GLY A 252 15.53 21.34 5.23
N ASN A 253 16.08 20.38 5.99
CA ASN A 253 17.15 20.63 6.97
C ASN A 253 18.55 20.61 6.33
N LEU A 254 18.67 20.26 5.04
CA LEU A 254 19.95 20.25 4.34
C LEU A 254 20.44 21.69 4.12
N PRO A 255 21.73 21.97 4.35
CA PRO A 255 22.28 23.33 4.29
C PRO A 255 22.32 23.94 2.88
N PHE A 256 22.07 23.14 1.84
CA PHE A 256 22.06 23.58 0.45
C PHE A 256 20.79 23.12 -0.24
N GLN A 257 20.06 24.06 -0.85
CA GLN A 257 18.95 23.78 -1.74
C GLN A 257 19.44 23.90 -3.17
N THR A 258 19.30 22.82 -3.96
CA THR A 258 19.50 22.86 -5.40
C THR A 258 18.13 22.89 -6.06
N THR A 259 17.83 23.95 -6.80
CA THR A 259 16.70 23.97 -7.74
C THR A 259 17.14 23.16 -8.97
N ILE A 260 16.53 22.00 -9.17
CA ILE A 260 16.72 21.16 -10.37
C ILE A 260 15.61 21.48 -11.36
#